data_AF-A0A7S4N6T3-F1
#
_entry.id   AF-A0A7S4N6T3-F1
#
_cell.length_a   1.000
_cell.length_b   1.000
_cell.length_c   1.000
_cell.angle_alpha   90.00
_cell.angle_beta   90.00
_cell.angle_gamma   90.00
#
_symmetry.space_group_name_H-M   'P 1'
#
loop_
_entity.id
_entity.type
_entity.pdbx_description
1 polymer ?
#
loop_
_entity_poly.entity_id
_entity_poly.type
_entity_poly.pdbx_seq_one_letter_code
_entity_poly.pdbx_strand_id
1 'polypeptide(L)'
;INLPAALLSRFDLLFVILDKHDPSQDIALAKHVLYVHQNLKHPPLTFTPFSSEFIRGYVAVAKRVTPFIPRNLTEYITGAYVNMRVEETKQADQSMTYTTARTLLGVLRLSQSLARLRLSDEVARGDVDEAMRLIHM
;
A
#
# COMPACT_ATOMS: atom_id res chain seq x y z
N ILE A 1 -10.27 -14.83 8.77
CA ILE A 1 -9.14 -14.60 9.69
C ILE A 1 -9.72 -14.50 11.10
N ASN A 2 -9.33 -15.36 12.04
CA ASN A 2 -9.84 -15.32 13.42
C ASN A 2 -9.11 -14.26 14.27
N LEU A 3 -8.99 -13.05 13.76
CA LEU A 3 -8.50 -11.90 14.52
C LEU A 3 -9.69 -11.11 15.05
N PRO A 4 -9.71 -10.72 16.34
CA PRO A 4 -10.76 -9.88 16.88
C PRO A 4 -10.80 -8.53 16.16
N ALA A 5 -12.00 -7.98 15.96
CA ALA A 5 -12.21 -6.68 15.31
C ALA A 5 -11.39 -5.54 15.96
N ALA A 6 -11.16 -5.63 17.27
CA ALA A 6 -10.32 -4.68 18.02
C ALA A 6 -8.84 -4.67 17.59
N LEU A 7 -8.30 -5.80 17.09
CA LEU A 7 -6.95 -5.86 16.52
C LEU A 7 -6.95 -5.43 15.05
N LEU A 8 -7.95 -5.83 14.28
CA LEU A 8 -8.07 -5.46 12.86
C LEU A 8 -8.13 -3.94 12.68
N SER A 9 -8.90 -3.24 13.53
CA SER A 9 -8.97 -1.78 13.50
C SER A 9 -7.64 -1.08 13.78
N ARG A 10 -6.65 -1.73 14.40
CA ARG A 10 -5.35 -1.11 14.71
C ARG A 10 -4.41 -1.06 13.52
N PHE A 11 -4.63 -1.90 12.52
CA PHE A 11 -3.84 -1.92 11.29
C PHE A 11 -4.43 -0.95 10.28
N ASP A 12 -3.57 -0.13 9.68
CA ASP A 12 -3.98 0.83 8.64
C ASP A 12 -4.06 0.15 7.25
N LEU A 13 -3.35 -0.97 7.04
CA LEU A 13 -3.37 -1.80 5.82
C LEU A 13 -3.42 -3.29 6.18
N LEU A 14 -4.20 -4.06 5.42
CA LEU A 14 -4.31 -5.51 5.56
C LEU A 14 -4.32 -6.17 4.17
N PHE A 15 -3.27 -6.94 3.86
CA PHE A 15 -3.17 -7.69 2.61
C PHE A 15 -3.35 -9.19 2.88
N VAL A 16 -4.40 -9.79 2.32
CA VAL A 16 -4.63 -11.24 2.39
C VAL A 16 -4.00 -11.88 1.15
N ILE A 17 -2.85 -12.51 1.34
CA ILE A 17 -2.19 -13.26 0.27
C ILE A 17 -2.80 -14.66 0.25
N LEU A 18 -3.51 -14.98 -0.83
CA LEU A 18 -4.09 -16.29 -1.06
C LEU A 18 -3.25 -17.04 -2.08
N ASP A 19 -2.90 -18.28 -1.75
CA ASP A 19 -2.31 -19.22 -2.70
C ASP A 19 -3.43 -19.83 -3.55
N LYS A 20 -3.67 -19.25 -4.73
CA LYS A 20 -4.67 -19.73 -5.68
C LYS A 20 -3.96 -20.51 -6.77
N HIS A 21 -4.47 -21.70 -7.06
CA HIS A 21 -3.94 -22.50 -8.16
C HIS A 21 -4.08 -21.76 -9.50
N ASP A 22 -2.94 -21.44 -10.10
CA ASP A 22 -2.83 -20.86 -11.43
C ASP A 22 -1.64 -21.53 -12.12
N PRO A 23 -1.87 -22.41 -13.11
CA PRO A 23 -0.80 -23.15 -13.78
C PRO A 23 0.30 -22.26 -14.35
N SER A 24 -0.02 -21.04 -14.79
CA SER A 24 0.95 -20.13 -15.36
C SER A 24 1.87 -19.53 -14.30
N GLN A 25 1.32 -19.15 -13.14
CA GLN A 25 2.08 -18.64 -11.99
C GLN A 25 2.89 -19.76 -11.33
N ASP A 26 2.33 -20.96 -11.21
CA ASP A 26 3.00 -22.14 -10.65
C ASP A 26 4.24 -22.50 -11.48
N ILE A 27 4.12 -22.49 -12.81
CA ILE A 27 5.26 -22.72 -13.72
C ILE A 27 6.31 -21.62 -13.57
N ALA A 28 5.90 -20.35 -13.49
CA ALA A 28 6.82 -19.23 -13.33
C ALA A 28 7.59 -19.30 -12.00
N LEU A 29 6.89 -19.62 -10.92
CA LEU A 29 7.46 -19.83 -9.59
C LEU A 29 8.46 -21.00 -9.61
N ALA A 30 8.06 -22.15 -10.15
CA ALA A 30 8.93 -23.32 -10.24
C ALA A 30 10.20 -23.04 -11.04
N LYS A 31 10.09 -22.37 -12.20
CA LYS A 31 11.23 -21.95 -13.01
C LYS A 31 12.17 -21.01 -12.24
N HIS A 32 11.61 -20.05 -11.51
CA HIS A 32 12.39 -19.13 -10.69
C HIS A 32 13.17 -19.86 -9.59
N VAL A 33 12.49 -20.74 -8.84
CA VAL A 33 13.10 -21.52 -7.76
C VAL A 33 14.22 -22.42 -8.30
N LEU A 34 13.98 -23.13 -9.40
CA LEU A 34 14.99 -23.99 -10.04
C LEU A 34 16.21 -23.18 -10.49
N TYR A 35 15.99 -22.02 -11.11
CA TYR A 35 17.08 -21.14 -11.55
C TYR A 35 17.95 -20.70 -10.36
N VAL A 36 17.33 -20.26 -9.26
CA VAL A 36 18.06 -19.81 -8.06
C VAL A 36 18.92 -20.92 -7.49
N HIS A 37 18.41 -22.16 -7.41
CA HIS A 37 19.17 -23.29 -6.86
C HIS A 37 20.30 -23.75 -7.80
N GLN A 38 20.12 -23.65 -9.11
CA GLN A 38 21.15 -24.00 -10.09
C GLN A 38 22.28 -22.97 -10.17
N ASN A 39 21.94 -21.68 -10.05
CA ASN A 39 22.87 -20.58 -10.31
C ASN A 39 23.34 -19.86 -9.03
N LEU A 40 22.78 -20.21 -7.87
CA LEU A 40 22.98 -19.55 -6.57
C LEU A 40 22.72 -18.02 -6.61
N LYS A 41 21.93 -17.57 -7.58
CA LYS A 41 21.55 -16.17 -7.80
C LYS A 41 20.17 -16.08 -8.45
N HIS A 42 19.50 -14.95 -8.26
CA HIS A 42 18.22 -14.67 -8.91
C HIS A 42 18.38 -14.56 -10.44
N PRO A 43 17.31 -14.86 -11.22
CA PRO A 43 17.28 -14.60 -12.66
C PRO A 43 17.63 -13.15 -12.97
N PRO A 44 18.23 -12.87 -14.14
CA PRO A 44 18.57 -11.50 -14.52
C PRO A 44 17.31 -10.62 -14.53
N LEU A 45 17.41 -9.48 -13.84
CA LEU A 45 16.35 -8.48 -13.79
C LEU A 45 16.32 -7.66 -15.08
N THR A 46 15.14 -7.21 -15.50
CA THR A 46 14.97 -6.28 -16.63
C THR A 46 15.50 -4.87 -16.34
N PHE A 47 15.79 -4.58 -15.07
CA PHE A 47 16.26 -3.27 -14.60
C PHE A 47 17.48 -3.42 -13.71
N THR A 48 18.24 -2.35 -13.56
CA THR A 48 19.37 -2.27 -12.63
C THR A 48 18.85 -1.92 -11.24
N PRO A 49 18.97 -2.79 -10.22
CA PRO A 49 18.47 -2.51 -8.89
C PRO A 49 19.33 -1.44 -8.19
N PHE A 50 18.69 -0.60 -7.38
CA PHE A 50 19.41 0.28 -6.47
C PHE A 50 20.06 -0.52 -5.34
N SER A 51 21.24 -0.08 -4.90
CA SER A 51 21.92 -0.69 -3.75
C SER A 51 21.15 -0.44 -2.45
N SER A 52 21.34 -1.32 -1.47
CA SER A 52 20.71 -1.18 -0.17
C SER A 52 21.18 0.06 0.59
N GLU A 53 22.43 0.46 0.37
CA GLU A 53 23.06 1.68 0.89
C GLU A 53 22.35 2.92 0.35
N PHE A 54 22.10 2.93 -0.97
CA PHE A 54 21.37 4.01 -1.62
C PHE A 54 19.94 4.12 -1.09
N ILE A 55 19.20 3.01 -1.03
CA ILE A 55 17.81 3.01 -0.53
C ILE A 55 17.76 3.49 0.92
N ARG A 56 18.68 3.05 1.78
CA ARG A 56 18.78 3.53 3.17
C ARG A 56 19.06 5.03 3.23
N GLY A 57 19.99 5.53 2.42
CA GLY A 57 20.28 6.96 2.32
C GLY A 57 19.07 7.77 1.85
N TYR A 58 18.39 7.29 0.81
CA TYR A 58 17.19 7.92 0.26
C TYR A 58 16.06 8.00 1.29
N VAL A 59 15.76 6.90 1.97
CA VAL A 59 14.74 6.85 3.02
C VAL A 59 15.11 7.78 4.19
N ALA A 60 16.39 7.87 4.55
CA ALA A 60 16.84 8.79 5.60
C ALA A 60 16.62 10.27 5.23
N VAL A 61 16.79 10.63 3.95
CA VAL A 61 16.48 11.98 3.44
C VAL A 61 14.97 12.21 3.41
N ALA A 62 14.20 11.27 2.85
CA ALA A 62 12.73 11.36 2.75
C ALA A 62 12.05 11.50 4.13
N LYS A 63 12.58 10.84 5.16
CA LYS A 63 12.08 10.96 6.55
C LYS A 63 12.23 12.36 7.16
N ARG A 64 13.10 13.22 6.62
CA ARG A 64 13.26 14.61 7.09
C ARG A 64 12.16 15.54 6.60
N VAL A 65 11.44 15.14 5.55
CA VAL A 65 10.35 15.92 4.97
C VAL A 65 9.06 15.69 5.78
N THR A 66 8.38 16.78 6.12
CA THR A 66 7.12 16.74 6.86
C THR A 66 6.01 17.40 6.05
N PRO A 67 5.38 16.66 5.11
CA PRO A 67 4.44 17.27 4.20
C PRO A 67 3.14 17.67 4.87
N PHE A 68 2.60 18.81 4.47
CA PHE A 68 1.28 19.28 4.90
C PHE A 68 0.20 18.94 3.88
N ILE A 69 -1.04 18.81 4.36
CA ILE A 69 -2.20 18.58 3.51
C ILE A 69 -2.78 19.94 3.14
N PRO A 70 -2.79 20.32 1.85
CA PRO A 70 -3.34 21.59 1.43
C PRO A 70 -4.88 21.60 1.53
N ARG A 71 -5.47 22.77 1.78
CA ARG A 71 -6.92 22.92 2.03
C ARG A 71 -7.80 22.51 0.84
N ASN A 72 -7.28 22.63 -0.38
CA ASN A 72 -7.97 22.20 -1.60
C ASN A 72 -8.25 20.69 -1.66
N LEU A 73 -7.52 19.87 -0.90
CA LEU A 73 -7.73 18.41 -0.84
C LEU A 73 -8.71 17.99 0.26
N THR A 74 -9.12 18.88 1.16
CA THR A 74 -9.97 18.53 2.31
C THR A 74 -11.33 17.98 1.89
N GLU A 75 -12.00 18.66 0.94
CA GLU A 75 -13.29 18.21 0.39
C GLU A 75 -13.13 16.88 -0.34
N TYR A 76 -12.04 16.72 -1.11
CA TYR A 76 -11.75 15.51 -1.85
C TYR A 76 -11.56 14.29 -0.95
N ILE A 77 -10.72 14.41 0.08
CA ILE A 77 -10.43 13.33 1.04
C ILE A 77 -11.70 12.95 1.81
N THR A 78 -12.51 13.95 2.20
CA THR A 78 -13.76 13.71 2.91
C THR A 78 -14.77 12.98 2.03
N GLY A 79 -14.91 13.40 0.77
CA GLY A 79 -15.75 12.71 -0.22
C GLY A 79 -15.30 11.27 -0.46
N ALA A 80 -13.99 11.04 -0.62
CA ALA A 80 -13.42 9.71 -0.81
C ALA A 80 -13.72 8.78 0.38
N TYR A 81 -13.57 9.27 1.61
CA TYR A 81 -13.91 8.52 2.82
C TYR A 81 -15.39 8.16 2.92
N VAL A 82 -16.28 9.11 2.60
CA VAL A 82 -17.73 8.85 2.61
C VAL A 82 -18.10 7.79 1.57
N ASN A 83 -17.54 7.90 0.35
CA ASN A 83 -17.77 6.93 -0.72
C ASN A 83 -17.31 5.52 -0.32
N MET A 84 -16.12 5.40 0.27
CA MET A 84 -15.60 4.14 0.80
C MET A 84 -16.58 3.50 1.80
N ARG A 85 -17.17 4.29 2.70
CA ARG A 85 -18.13 3.78 3.70
C ARG A 85 -19.47 3.35 3.09
N VAL A 86 -19.90 4.03 2.02
CA VAL A 86 -21.09 3.65 1.26
C VAL A 86 -20.86 2.33 0.51
N GLU A 87 -19.68 2.13 -0.07
CA GLU A 87 -19.34 0.90 -0.79
C GLU A 87 -19.28 -0.32 0.14
N GLU A 88 -18.71 -0.18 1.34
CA GLU A 88 -18.73 -1.26 2.35
C GLU A 88 -20.15 -1.66 2.75
N THR A 89 -21.06 -0.69 2.88
CA THR A 89 -22.47 -0.99 3.22
C THR A 89 -23.14 -1.82 2.13
N LYS A 90 -22.74 -1.65 0.86
CA LYS A 90 -23.24 -2.42 -0.27
C LYS A 90 -22.60 -3.81 -0.39
N GLN A 91 -21.38 -3.99 0.13
CA GLN A 91 -20.59 -5.22 0.07
C GLN A 91 -20.53 -5.98 1.41
N ALA A 92 -21.55 -5.81 2.25
CA ALA A 92 -21.60 -6.31 3.63
C ALA A 92 -21.39 -7.83 3.78
N ASP A 93 -21.54 -8.61 2.70
CA ASP A 93 -21.44 -10.07 2.72
C ASP A 93 -20.04 -10.62 2.37
N GLN A 94 -19.11 -9.80 1.83
CA GLN A 94 -17.82 -10.29 1.31
C GLN A 94 -16.58 -9.59 1.83
N SER A 95 -16.69 -8.36 2.36
CA SER A 95 -15.52 -7.61 2.83
C SER A 95 -15.36 -7.68 4.35
N MET A 96 -14.22 -8.21 4.81
CA MET A 96 -13.80 -8.21 6.22
C MET A 96 -13.10 -6.89 6.60
N THR A 97 -13.36 -5.82 5.84
CA THR A 97 -12.75 -4.52 6.02
C THR A 97 -13.68 -3.67 6.88
N TYR A 98 -13.15 -3.11 7.96
CA TYR A 98 -13.91 -2.26 8.88
C TYR A 98 -13.54 -0.81 8.62
N THR A 99 -14.32 -0.07 7.82
CA THR A 99 -14.14 1.39 7.71
C THR A 99 -14.54 2.08 9.01
N THR A 100 -13.52 2.56 9.72
CA THR A 100 -13.67 3.35 10.93
C THR A 100 -13.06 4.73 10.70
N ALA A 101 -13.20 5.67 11.64
CA ALA A 101 -12.47 6.94 11.56
C ALA A 101 -10.93 6.73 11.47
N ARG A 102 -10.43 5.56 11.87
CA ARG A 102 -9.02 5.21 11.77
C ARG A 102 -8.57 4.92 10.34
N THR A 103 -9.44 4.42 9.47
CA THR A 103 -9.05 4.22 8.05
C THR A 103 -8.80 5.54 7.37
N LEU A 104 -9.56 6.59 7.70
CA LEU A 104 -9.27 7.97 7.25
C LEU A 104 -7.88 8.43 7.72
N LEU A 105 -7.52 8.19 8.99
CA LEU A 105 -6.17 8.50 9.48
C LEU A 105 -5.09 7.70 8.74
N GLY A 106 -5.38 6.44 8.38
CA GLY A 106 -4.53 5.61 7.53
C GLY A 106 -4.30 6.23 6.15
N VAL A 107 -5.37 6.64 5.47
CA VAL A 107 -5.30 7.35 4.17
C VAL A 107 -4.41 8.58 4.27
N LEU A 108 -4.60 9.41 5.29
CA LEU A 108 -3.80 10.62 5.49
C LEU A 108 -2.31 10.30 5.71
N ARG A 109 -2.01 9.31 6.55
CA ARG A 109 -0.63 8.88 6.82
C ARG A 109 0.05 8.31 5.59
N LEU A 110 -0.66 7.53 4.79
CA LEU A 110 -0.16 6.98 3.54
C LEU A 110 0.10 8.08 2.52
N SER A 111 -0.84 9.00 2.34
CA SER A 111 -0.71 10.15 1.43
C SER A 111 0.50 11.02 1.79
N GLN A 112 0.69 11.32 3.08
CA GLN A 112 1.88 12.04 3.56
C GLN A 112 3.17 11.23 3.37
N SER A 113 3.12 9.91 3.51
CA SER A 113 4.28 9.04 3.28
C SER A 113 4.67 8.98 1.80
N LEU A 114 3.70 8.99 0.89
CA LEU A 114 3.94 9.09 -0.56
C LEU A 114 4.54 10.44 -0.95
N ALA A 115 4.02 11.54 -0.40
CA ALA A 115 4.62 12.86 -0.58
C ALA A 115 6.06 12.94 -0.06
N ARG A 116 6.37 12.27 1.07
CA ARG A 116 7.75 12.12 1.58
C ARG A 116 8.65 11.39 0.60
N LEU A 117 8.17 10.30 -0.01
CA LEU A 117 8.94 9.56 -1.02
C LEU A 117 9.22 10.41 -2.26
N ARG A 118 8.36 11.36 -2.59
CA ARG A 118 8.56 12.35 -3.67
C ARG A 118 9.43 13.55 -3.25
N LEU A 119 9.86 13.60 -1.97
CA LEU A 119 10.59 14.73 -1.38
C LEU A 119 9.83 16.06 -1.49
N SER A 120 8.50 16.00 -1.41
CA SER A 120 7.60 17.15 -1.53
C SER A 120 7.07 17.58 -0.16
N ASP A 121 6.99 18.89 0.08
CA ASP A 121 6.42 19.46 1.30
C ASP A 121 4.88 19.53 1.26
N GLU A 122 4.28 19.34 0.09
CA GLU A 122 2.82 19.29 -0.08
C GLU A 122 2.35 17.92 -0.57
N VAL A 123 1.23 17.46 -0.01
CA VAL A 123 0.50 16.29 -0.50
C VAL A 123 -0.25 16.66 -1.78
N ALA A 124 -0.02 15.91 -2.85
CA ALA A 124 -0.73 16.07 -4.11
C ALA A 124 -1.95 15.14 -4.17
N ARG A 125 -2.89 15.44 -5.07
CA ARG A 125 -4.06 14.58 -5.29
C ARG A 125 -3.68 13.14 -5.63
N GLY A 126 -2.67 12.95 -6.48
CA GLY A 126 -2.19 11.61 -6.85
C GLY A 126 -1.65 10.79 -5.66
N ASP A 127 -1.14 11.46 -4.61
CA ASP A 127 -0.70 10.78 -3.39
C ASP A 127 -1.90 10.20 -2.61
N VAL A 128 -3.05 10.91 -2.64
CA VAL A 128 -4.30 10.43 -2.04
C VAL A 128 -4.91 9.30 -2.87
N ASP A 129 -4.93 9.44 -4.18
CA ASP A 129 -5.48 8.43 -5.09
C ASP A 129 -4.74 7.09 -4.93
N GLU A 130 -3.40 7.14 -4.85
CA GLU A 130 -2.58 5.95 -4.64
C GLU A 130 -2.76 5.36 -3.23
N ALA A 131 -2.90 6.19 -2.20
CA ALA A 131 -3.22 5.72 -0.85
C ALA A 131 -4.56 4.99 -0.80
N MET A 132 -5.59 5.51 -1.47
CA MET A 132 -6.90 4.86 -1.59
C MET A 132 -6.80 3.54 -2.36
N ARG A 133 -6.04 3.51 -3.47
CA ARG A 133 -5.80 2.29 -4.25
C ARG A 133 -5.17 1.18 -3.40
N LEU A 134 -4.22 1.51 -2.53
CA LEU A 134 -3.55 0.54 -1.65
C LEU A 134 -4.46 -0.01 -0.54
N ILE A 135 -5.41 0.79 -0.04
CA ILE A 135 -6.37 0.36 0.99
C ILE A 135 -7.44 -0.57 0.39
N HIS A 136 -7.80 -0.37 -0.88
CA HIS A 136 -8.84 -1.12 -1.57
C HIS A 136 -8.35 -2.28 -2.44
N MET A 137 -7.05 -2.61 -2.37
CA MET A 137 -6.42 -3.65 -3.19
C MET A 137 -6.79 -5.07 -2.77
#